data_AF-A0A7Y8H9H0-F1
#
_entry.id   AF-A0A7Y8H9H0-F1
#
_cell.length_a   1.000
_cell.length_b   1.000
_cell.length_c   1.000
_cell.angle_alpha   90.00
_cell.angle_beta   90.00
_cell.angle_gamma   90.00
#
_symmetry.space_group_name_H-M   'P 1'
#
loop_
_entity.id
_entity.type
_entity.pdbx_description
1 polymer ?
#
loop_
_entity_poly.entity_id
_entity_poly.type
_entity_poly.pdbx_seq_one_letter_code
_entity_poly.pdbx_strand_id
1 'polypeptide(L)'
;MKKEQTIQRIKWDFKENVEIPTMFKIYLWEYKEQAPLEMLIKRVLQYGSFDEIKRLYEMFPEQTYTVTFKYPEIKRGIRFWIKRWKNSLV
;
A
#
# COMPACT_ATOMS: atom_id res chain seq x y z
N MET A 1 24.70 21.24 -4.95
CA MET A 1 25.10 19.82 -5.15
C MET A 1 23.89 19.05 -5.65
N LYS A 2 23.90 18.57 -6.90
CA LYS A 2 22.85 17.69 -7.42
C LYS A 2 23.06 16.31 -6.78
N LYS A 3 22.16 15.86 -5.91
CA LYS A 3 22.16 14.48 -5.42
C LYS A 3 21.78 13.60 -6.61
N GLU A 4 22.71 12.79 -7.09
CA GLU A 4 22.39 11.69 -7.99
C GLU A 4 21.41 10.76 -7.26
N GLN A 5 20.15 10.76 -7.69
CA GLN A 5 19.18 9.80 -7.19
C GLN A 5 19.51 8.46 -7.84
N THR A 6 20.19 7.59 -7.11
CA THR A 6 20.28 6.17 -7.46
C THR A 6 18.86 5.62 -7.52
N ILE A 7 18.34 5.39 -8.73
CA ILE A 7 17.03 4.76 -8.95
C ILE A 7 17.20 3.27 -8.60
N GLN A 8 17.11 2.95 -7.31
CA GLN A 8 17.01 1.55 -6.88
C GLN A 8 15.61 1.04 -7.20
N ARG A 9 15.52 0.02 -8.07
CA ARG A 9 14.27 -0.70 -8.31
C ARG A 9 13.90 -1.47 -7.05
N ILE A 10 12.81 -1.07 -6.41
CA ILE A 10 12.26 -1.78 -5.24
C ILE A 10 11.66 -3.10 -5.73
N LYS A 11 12.21 -4.24 -5.27
CA LYS A 11 11.72 -5.58 -5.61
C LYS A 11 10.37 -5.83 -4.91
N TRP A 12 9.37 -6.34 -5.62
CA TRP A 12 8.07 -6.71 -5.02
C TRP A 12 8.15 -8.02 -4.24
N ASP A 13 7.50 -8.03 -3.09
CA ASP A 13 7.32 -9.18 -2.19
C ASP A 13 5.96 -9.86 -2.44
N PHE A 14 4.91 -9.09 -2.73
CA PHE A 14 3.54 -9.63 -2.95
C PHE A 14 3.12 -9.46 -4.42
N LYS A 15 3.38 -10.50 -5.21
CA LYS A 15 3.15 -10.52 -6.67
C LYS A 15 1.87 -11.25 -7.07
N GLU A 16 1.23 -11.90 -6.12
CA GLU A 16 -0.04 -12.57 -6.33
C GLU A 16 -1.10 -11.56 -6.80
N ASN A 17 -1.88 -11.96 -7.79
CA ASN A 17 -3.00 -11.16 -8.27
C ASN A 17 -4.19 -11.38 -7.35
N VAL A 18 -4.83 -10.28 -6.95
CA VAL A 18 -6.05 -10.27 -6.16
C VAL A 18 -7.15 -9.54 -6.92
N GLU A 19 -8.38 -9.93 -6.68
CA GLU A 19 -9.54 -9.18 -7.15
C GLU A 19 -9.51 -7.77 -6.54
N ILE A 20 -9.77 -6.77 -7.37
CA ILE A 20 -9.75 -5.37 -6.95
C ILE A 20 -11.10 -5.03 -6.32
N PRO A 21 -11.15 -4.74 -5.00
CA PRO A 21 -12.39 -4.29 -4.37
C PRO A 21 -12.94 -3.05 -5.07
N THR A 22 -14.25 -2.98 -5.26
CA THR A 22 -14.91 -1.91 -6.03
C THR A 22 -14.49 -0.51 -5.58
N MET A 23 -14.34 -0.30 -4.28
CA MET A 23 -13.89 0.97 -3.70
C MET A 23 -12.47 1.39 -4.14
N PHE A 24 -11.62 0.45 -4.52
CA PHE A 24 -10.23 0.73 -4.90
C PHE A 24 -10.00 0.79 -6.41
N LYS A 25 -11.02 0.46 -7.23
CA LYS A 25 -10.89 0.44 -8.70
C LYS A 25 -10.41 1.77 -9.28
N ILE A 26 -10.80 2.89 -8.68
CA ILE A 26 -10.37 4.23 -9.11
C ILE A 26 -8.85 4.43 -9.06
N TYR A 27 -8.14 3.72 -8.17
CA TYR A 27 -6.69 3.83 -8.02
C TYR A 27 -5.88 2.90 -8.93
N LEU A 28 -6.57 2.01 -9.64
CA LEU A 28 -6.01 0.92 -10.44
C LEU A 28 -6.70 0.86 -11.81
N TRP A 29 -6.99 2.02 -12.41
CA TRP A 29 -7.71 2.14 -13.68
C TRP A 29 -7.02 1.42 -14.85
N GLU A 30 -5.71 1.15 -14.73
CA GLU A 30 -4.93 0.39 -15.69
C GLU A 30 -5.19 -1.14 -15.62
N TYR A 31 -5.84 -1.61 -14.56
CA TYR A 31 -6.19 -3.01 -14.34
C TYR A 31 -7.69 -3.23 -14.57
N LYS A 32 -8.06 -4.43 -15.08
CA LYS A 32 -9.47 -4.80 -15.31
C LYS A 32 -10.15 -5.22 -14.00
N GLU A 33 -9.93 -6.47 -13.60
CA GLU A 33 -10.58 -7.08 -12.44
C GLU A 33 -9.59 -7.45 -11.34
N GLN A 34 -8.34 -7.71 -11.73
CA GLN A 34 -7.30 -8.18 -10.82
C GLN A 34 -6.04 -7.34 -10.97
N ALA A 35 -5.36 -7.12 -9.85
CA ALA A 35 -4.07 -6.44 -9.81
C ALA A 35 -3.11 -7.16 -8.84
N PRO A 36 -1.79 -6.99 -9.00
CA PRO A 36 -0.83 -7.45 -8.01
C PRO A 36 -1.13 -6.84 -6.64
N LEU A 37 -1.12 -7.66 -5.58
CA LEU A 37 -1.49 -7.22 -4.24
C LEU A 37 -0.65 -6.04 -3.75
N GLU A 38 0.66 -6.08 -3.98
CA GLU A 38 1.54 -4.97 -3.59
C GLU A 38 1.21 -3.67 -4.33
N MET A 39 0.77 -3.77 -5.59
CA MET A 39 0.34 -2.60 -6.36
C MET A 39 -0.95 -2.02 -5.81
N LEU A 40 -1.95 -2.86 -5.52
CA LEU A 40 -3.20 -2.45 -4.88
C LEU A 40 -2.92 -1.72 -3.57
N ILE A 41 -2.15 -2.35 -2.68
CA ILE A 41 -1.82 -1.78 -1.37
C ILE A 41 -1.10 -0.45 -1.55
N LYS A 42 -0.05 -0.41 -2.37
CA LYS A 42 0.73 0.80 -2.61
C LYS A 42 -0.14 1.96 -3.09
N ARG A 43 -1.02 1.73 -4.06
CA ARG A 43 -1.89 2.77 -4.64
C ARG A 43 -2.88 3.31 -3.61
N VAL A 44 -3.54 2.43 -2.85
CA VAL A 44 -4.46 2.86 -1.79
C VAL A 44 -3.73 3.61 -0.69
N LEU A 45 -2.52 3.19 -0.29
CA LEU A 45 -1.71 3.93 0.69
C LEU A 45 -1.23 5.29 0.19
N GLN A 46 -1.13 5.50 -1.13
CA GLN A 46 -0.71 6.78 -1.70
C GLN A 46 -1.88 7.77 -1.84
N TYR A 47 -3.01 7.28 -2.33
CA TYR A 47 -4.11 8.13 -2.81
C TYR A 47 -5.41 7.97 -2.04
N GLY A 48 -5.59 6.86 -1.31
CA GLY A 48 -6.79 6.57 -0.56
C GLY A 48 -7.01 7.52 0.62
N SER A 49 -8.27 7.70 0.96
CA SER A 49 -8.72 8.31 2.21
C SER A 49 -8.33 7.47 3.43
N PHE A 50 -8.44 8.06 4.61
CA PHE A 50 -8.14 7.37 5.87
C PHE A 50 -9.01 6.12 6.06
N ASP A 51 -10.31 6.20 5.74
CA ASP A 51 -11.22 5.07 5.88
C ASP A 51 -10.88 3.94 4.90
N GLU A 52 -10.54 4.28 3.65
CA GLU A 52 -10.08 3.31 2.66
C GLU A 52 -8.78 2.61 3.09
N ILE A 53 -7.82 3.36 3.64
CA ILE A 53 -6.58 2.80 4.18
C ILE A 53 -6.86 1.88 5.37
N LYS A 54 -7.81 2.25 6.24
CA LYS A 54 -8.22 1.39 7.34
C LYS A 54 -8.85 0.09 6.84
N ARG A 55 -9.75 0.16 5.85
CA ARG A 55 -10.35 -1.03 5.20
C ARG A 55 -9.30 -1.91 4.54
N LEU A 56 -8.33 -1.31 3.85
CA LEU A 56 -7.20 -2.03 3.27
C LEU A 56 -6.43 -2.80 4.33
N TYR A 57 -6.14 -2.15 5.46
CA TYR A 57 -5.44 -2.78 6.58
C TYR A 57 -6.25 -3.91 7.21
N GLU A 58 -7.57 -3.76 7.33
CA GLU A 58 -8.46 -4.83 7.82
C GLU A 58 -8.44 -6.06 6.90
N MET A 59 -8.37 -5.86 5.57
CA MET A 59 -8.33 -6.95 4.59
C MET A 59 -6.96 -7.63 4.48
N PHE A 60 -5.87 -6.84 4.53
CA PHE A 60 -4.51 -7.32 4.29
C PHE A 60 -3.53 -6.77 5.34
N PRO A 61 -3.66 -7.11 6.63
CA PRO A 61 -2.93 -6.44 7.71
C PRO A 61 -1.40 -6.60 7.60
N GLU A 62 -0.92 -7.82 7.38
CA GLU A 62 0.53 -8.11 7.30
C GLU A 62 1.18 -7.51 6.07
N GLN A 63 0.52 -7.64 4.91
CA GLN A 63 1.01 -7.12 3.65
C GLN A 63 0.99 -5.59 3.67
N THR A 64 -0.09 -4.99 4.17
CA THR A 64 -0.20 -3.54 4.32
C THR A 64 0.87 -2.98 5.25
N TYR A 65 1.12 -3.63 6.39
CA TYR A 65 2.22 -3.26 7.28
C TYR A 65 3.57 -3.29 6.57
N THR A 66 3.88 -4.39 5.89
CA THR A 66 5.15 -4.59 5.17
C THR A 66 5.36 -3.53 4.08
N VAL A 67 4.37 -3.34 3.20
CA VAL A 67 4.42 -2.38 2.09
C VAL A 67 4.56 -0.94 2.59
N THR A 68 3.89 -0.59 3.69
CA THR A 68 3.92 0.77 4.27
C THR A 68 5.33 1.25 4.60
N PHE A 69 6.20 0.35 5.09
CA PHE A 69 7.56 0.71 5.47
C PHE A 69 8.58 0.56 4.34
N LYS A 70 8.21 -0.16 3.28
CA LYS A 70 9.05 -0.42 2.11
C LYS A 70 9.19 0.78 1.18
N TYR A 71 8.10 1.54 0.98
CA TYR A 71 8.06 2.63 0.00
C TYR A 71 8.29 3.99 0.67
N PRO A 72 9.30 4.79 0.26
CA PRO A 72 9.60 6.08 0.89
C PRO A 72 8.48 7.11 0.72
N GLU A 73 7.72 7.04 -0.38
CA GLU A 73 6.67 7.99 -0.72
C GLU A 73 5.41 7.87 0.15
N ILE A 74 5.29 6.81 0.97
CA ILE A 74 4.17 6.67 1.90
C ILE A 74 4.29 7.68 3.04
N LYS A 75 3.23 8.48 3.22
CA LYS A 75 3.16 9.59 4.17
C LYS A 75 3.40 9.11 5.60
N ARG A 76 4.12 9.92 6.40
CA ARG A 76 4.43 9.63 7.81
C ARG A 76 3.18 9.36 8.67
N GLY A 77 2.09 10.10 8.45
CA GLY A 77 0.84 9.90 9.18
C GLY A 77 0.23 8.53 8.95
N ILE A 78 0.31 8.01 7.72
CA ILE A 78 -0.17 6.67 7.36
C ILE A 78 0.66 5.60 8.08
N ARG A 79 2.00 5.75 8.08
CA ARG A 79 2.91 4.85 8.81
C ARG A 79 2.60 4.81 10.30
N PHE A 80 2.29 5.96 10.91
CA PHE A 80 1.91 6.03 12.31
C PHE A 80 0.67 5.20 12.61
N TRP A 81 -0.40 5.38 11.83
CA TRP A 81 -1.66 4.67 12.04
C TRP A 81 -1.52 3.16 11.83
N ILE A 82 -0.81 2.74 10.79
CA ILE A 82 -0.60 1.32 10.51
C ILE A 82 0.23 0.65 11.61
N LYS A 83 1.26 1.34 12.13
CA LYS A 83 2.00 0.87 13.31
C LYS A 83 1.10 0.79 14.55
N ARG A 84 0.26 1.81 14.76
CA ARG A 84 -0.68 1.86 15.88
C ARG A 84 -1.67 0.70 15.83
N TRP A 85 -2.22 0.38 14.67
CA TRP A 85 -3.16 -0.74 14.50
C TRP A 85 -2.49 -2.09 14.68
N LYS A 86 -1.28 -2.28 14.15
CA LYS A 86 -0.50 -3.52 14.37
C LYS A 86 -0.25 -3.78 15.86
N ASN A 87 0.06 -2.73 16.61
CA ASN A 87 0.28 -2.83 18.06
C ASN A 87 -1.00 -3.02 18.88
N SER A 88 -2.19 -2.72 18.33
CA SER A 88 -3.47 -2.93 19.01
C SER A 88 -4.03 -4.34 18.83
N LEU A 89 -3.47 -5.13 17.90
CA LEU A 89 -3.87 -6.52 17.63
C LEU A 89 -3.06 -7.55 18.45
N VAL A 90 -2.14 -7.06 19.30
CA VAL A 90 -1.30 -7.82 20.25
C VAL A 90 -1.75 -7.46 21.66
#